data_AF-A0A2W4RKE3-F1
#
_entry.id   AF-A0A2W4RKE3-F1
#
_cell.length_a   1.000
_cell.length_b   1.000
_cell.length_c   1.000
_cell.angle_alpha   90.00
_cell.angle_beta   90.00
_cell.angle_gamma   90.00
#
_symmetry.space_group_name_H-M   'P 1'
#
loop_
_entity.id
_entity.type
_entity.pdbx_description
1 polymer ?
#
loop_
_entity_poly.entity_id
_entity_poly.type
_entity_poly.pdbx_seq_one_letter_code
_entity_poly.pdbx_strand_id
1 'polypeptide(L)'
;MPYEQFKKLDGKKHDRRIKAVIGISLSKFNILLVAFTAAYDSIQMERCQKGEIKNVSKGGPKGNLDTFEKKLFFILYYLKTYPTFDVLGFLFGFSSGHAHNHVENLLPVLLRSLSDLGVLPERSPGTPEEFLQLVEKYGDIIIDGLECACVRPQDEELQKARFSGKKKTYAPGARPHDPAPENPFSLLRLCRKHP
;
A
#
# COMPACT_ATOMS: atom_id res chain seq x y z
N MET A 1 -10.83 14.37 -14.05
CA MET A 1 -9.59 13.70 -13.62
C MET A 1 -8.87 14.53 -12.56
N PRO A 2 -8.63 14.01 -11.34
CA PRO A 2 -7.92 14.72 -10.27
C PRO A 2 -6.55 15.28 -10.69
N TYR A 3 -5.85 14.59 -11.59
CA TYR A 3 -4.56 15.04 -12.13
C TYR A 3 -4.63 16.43 -12.79
N GLU A 4 -5.71 16.78 -13.47
CA GLU A 4 -5.83 18.08 -14.14
C GLU A 4 -5.92 19.24 -13.14
N GLN A 5 -6.44 18.97 -11.94
CA GLN A 5 -6.40 19.94 -10.83
C GLN A 5 -5.00 20.00 -10.22
N PHE A 6 -4.34 18.85 -10.07
CA PHE A 6 -2.98 18.76 -9.56
C PHE A 6 -1.97 19.51 -10.42
N LYS A 7 -2.07 19.40 -11.75
CA LYS A 7 -1.18 20.07 -12.72
C LYS A 7 -1.18 21.60 -12.59
N LYS A 8 -2.26 22.19 -12.06
CA LYS A 8 -2.39 23.63 -11.85
C LYS A 8 -1.75 24.11 -10.54
N LEU A 9 -1.30 23.20 -9.68
CA LEU A 9 -0.76 23.56 -8.37
C LEU A 9 0.70 24.00 -8.47
N ASP A 10 1.01 25.14 -7.89
CA ASP A 10 2.38 25.61 -7.68
C ASP A 10 3.03 24.94 -6.46
N GLY A 11 4.29 24.50 -6.62
CA GLY A 11 5.03 23.77 -5.59
C GLY A 11 5.34 24.58 -4.33
N LYS A 12 5.46 25.91 -4.41
CA LYS A 12 5.74 26.78 -3.25
C LYS A 12 4.46 27.21 -2.55
N LYS A 13 3.44 27.61 -3.32
CA LYS A 13 2.16 28.12 -2.78
C LYS A 13 1.26 27.00 -2.25
N HIS A 14 1.37 25.79 -2.79
CA HIS A 14 0.45 24.69 -2.48
C HIS A 14 1.15 23.44 -1.93
N ASP A 15 2.36 23.56 -1.37
CA ASP A 15 3.14 22.44 -0.84
C ASP A 15 2.35 21.54 0.13
N ARG A 16 1.63 22.14 1.10
CA ARG A 16 0.77 21.39 2.03
C ARG A 16 -0.29 20.55 1.30
N ARG A 17 -0.96 21.14 0.30
CA ARG A 17 -2.02 20.46 -0.46
C ARG A 17 -1.45 19.34 -1.33
N ILE A 18 -0.31 19.59 -1.97
CA ILE A 18 0.40 18.59 -2.79
C ILE A 18 0.78 17.38 -1.93
N LYS A 19 1.45 17.60 -0.79
CA LYS A 19 1.80 16.54 0.16
C LYS A 19 0.58 15.81 0.72
N ALA A 20 -0.52 16.51 0.96
CA ALA A 20 -1.76 15.87 1.41
C ALA A 20 -2.34 14.91 0.36
N VAL A 21 -2.23 15.25 -0.92
CA VAL A 21 -2.83 14.47 -2.04
C VAL A 21 -1.94 13.31 -2.48
N ILE A 22 -0.62 13.49 -2.57
CA ILE A 22 0.31 12.48 -3.11
C ILE A 22 1.42 12.03 -2.14
N GLY A 23 1.49 12.60 -0.94
CA GLY A 23 2.46 12.22 0.09
C GLY A 23 3.86 12.83 -0.02
N ILE A 24 4.20 13.48 -1.14
CA ILE A 24 5.54 14.06 -1.39
C ILE A 24 5.44 15.49 -1.92
N SER A 25 6.56 16.24 -1.89
CA SER A 25 6.63 17.58 -2.50
C SER A 25 6.74 17.50 -4.03
N LEU A 26 6.41 18.61 -4.72
CA LEU A 26 6.47 18.67 -6.18
C LEU A 26 7.89 18.44 -6.73
N SER A 27 8.92 18.95 -6.04
CA SER A 27 10.32 18.71 -6.42
C SER A 27 10.69 17.23 -6.36
N LYS A 28 10.27 16.52 -5.30
CA LYS A 28 10.48 15.07 -5.17
C LYS A 28 9.69 14.29 -6.22
N PHE A 29 8.47 14.73 -6.54
CA PHE A 29 7.67 14.14 -7.61
C PHE A 29 8.40 14.20 -8.95
N ASN A 30 9.01 15.33 -9.30
CA ASN A 30 9.74 15.47 -10.55
C ASN A 30 11.01 14.60 -10.61
N ILE A 31 11.74 14.47 -9.50
CA ILE A 31 12.90 13.55 -9.42
C ILE A 31 12.43 12.10 -9.60
N LEU A 32 11.37 11.71 -8.88
CA LEU A 32 10.81 10.37 -8.96
C LEU A 32 10.25 10.06 -10.35
N LEU A 33 9.68 11.04 -11.05
CA LEU A 33 9.16 10.88 -12.40
C LEU A 33 10.23 10.42 -13.40
N VAL A 34 11.46 10.95 -13.28
CA VAL A 34 12.58 10.55 -14.14
C VAL A 34 12.92 9.07 -13.91
N ALA A 35 13.11 8.68 -12.65
CA ALA A 35 13.39 7.28 -12.29
C ALA A 35 12.24 6.34 -12.65
N PHE A 36 11.00 6.78 -12.43
CA PHE A 36 9.78 6.02 -12.74
C PHE A 36 9.64 5.73 -14.23
N THR A 37 9.95 6.71 -15.09
CA THR A 37 9.91 6.54 -16.54
C THR A 37 10.94 5.51 -17.01
N ALA A 38 12.17 5.61 -16.51
CA ALA A 38 13.22 4.65 -16.82
C ALA A 38 12.88 3.23 -16.34
N ALA A 39 12.38 3.09 -15.10
CA ALA A 39 11.96 1.81 -14.54
C ALA A 39 10.79 1.19 -15.32
N TYR A 40 9.82 2.01 -15.76
CA TYR A 40 8.71 1.54 -16.57
C TYR A 40 9.21 0.92 -17.88
N ASP A 41 10.08 1.64 -18.59
CA ASP A 41 10.61 1.21 -19.88
C ASP A 41 11.46 -0.07 -19.72
N SER A 42 12.31 -0.15 -18.70
CA SER A 42 13.08 -1.38 -18.38
C SER A 42 12.16 -2.58 -18.19
N ILE A 43 11.11 -2.43 -17.37
CA ILE A 43 10.16 -3.51 -17.10
C ILE A 43 9.45 -3.93 -18.39
N GLN A 44 9.02 -2.99 -19.24
CA GLN A 44 8.40 -3.37 -20.51
C GLN A 44 9.37 -4.09 -21.45
N MET A 45 10.64 -3.66 -21.51
CA MET A 45 11.66 -4.34 -22.31
C MET A 45 11.93 -5.77 -21.81
N GLU A 46 12.03 -5.96 -20.50
CA GLU A 46 12.20 -7.28 -19.88
C GLU A 46 11.03 -8.22 -20.21
N ARG A 47 9.80 -7.71 -20.16
CA ARG A 47 8.61 -8.47 -20.54
C ARG A 47 8.61 -8.86 -22.02
N CYS A 48 9.11 -7.98 -22.90
CA CYS A 48 9.34 -8.33 -24.31
C CYS A 48 10.36 -9.45 -24.45
N GLN A 49 11.51 -9.36 -23.75
CA GLN A 49 12.57 -10.37 -23.80
C GLN A 49 12.10 -11.74 -23.28
N LYS A 50 11.24 -11.75 -22.26
CA LYS A 50 10.61 -12.96 -21.71
C LYS A 50 9.50 -13.53 -22.61
N GLY A 51 9.11 -12.82 -23.67
CA GLY A 51 8.02 -13.23 -24.56
C GLY A 51 6.61 -13.05 -23.97
N GLU A 52 6.46 -12.39 -22.83
CA GLU A 52 5.15 -12.09 -22.22
C GLU A 52 4.34 -11.12 -23.09
N ILE A 53 5.03 -10.21 -23.79
CA ILE A 53 4.45 -9.27 -24.74
C ILE A 53 5.26 -9.29 -26.03
N LYS A 54 4.59 -9.22 -27.18
CA LYS A 54 5.26 -9.24 -28.49
C LYS A 54 6.07 -7.97 -28.77
N ASN A 55 5.56 -6.83 -28.29
CA ASN A 55 6.19 -5.52 -28.43
C ASN A 55 5.72 -4.60 -27.30
N VAL A 56 6.55 -3.62 -26.96
CA VAL A 56 6.11 -2.48 -26.15
C VAL A 56 5.17 -1.67 -27.03
N SER A 57 3.86 -1.77 -26.76
CA SER A 57 2.86 -1.07 -27.55
C SER A 57 3.11 0.44 -27.52
N LYS A 58 3.45 1.01 -28.68
CA LYS A 58 3.61 2.46 -28.90
C LYS A 58 2.39 3.08 -29.61
N GLY A 59 1.35 2.29 -29.88
CA GLY A 59 0.19 2.70 -30.69
C GLY A 59 -1.12 2.08 -30.20
N GLY A 60 -2.15 2.91 -30.11
CA GLY A 60 -3.50 2.58 -29.66
C GLY A 60 -4.24 3.81 -29.12
N PRO A 61 -5.56 3.75 -28.90
CA PRO A 61 -6.28 4.83 -28.24
C PRO A 61 -5.62 5.16 -26.91
N LYS A 62 -5.24 6.43 -26.73
CA LYS A 62 -4.66 6.91 -25.49
C LYS A 62 -5.74 6.83 -24.40
N GLY A 63 -5.61 5.85 -23.50
CA GLY A 63 -6.47 5.76 -22.31
C GLY A 63 -6.23 6.93 -21.35
N ASN A 64 -7.01 7.06 -20.27
CA ASN A 64 -6.95 8.26 -19.42
C ASN A 64 -5.60 8.44 -18.68
N LEU A 65 -4.75 7.40 -18.59
CA LEU A 65 -3.35 7.47 -18.12
C LEU A 65 -2.36 7.44 -19.29
N ASP A 66 -2.46 8.41 -20.18
CA ASP A 66 -1.65 8.50 -21.40
C ASP A 66 -0.22 8.99 -21.19
N THR A 67 0.07 9.65 -20.06
CA THR A 67 1.42 10.15 -19.73
C THR A 67 1.99 9.51 -18.47
N PHE A 68 3.32 9.52 -18.34
CA PHE A 68 4.01 8.98 -17.15
C PHE A 68 3.70 9.80 -15.90
N GLU A 69 3.49 11.11 -16.02
CA GLU A 69 3.07 11.97 -14.91
C GLU A 69 1.71 11.55 -14.37
N LYS A 70 0.75 11.26 -15.26
CA LYS A 70 -0.57 10.78 -14.86
C LYS A 70 -0.50 9.42 -14.18
N LYS A 71 0.32 8.50 -14.71
CA LYS A 71 0.56 7.18 -14.12
C LYS A 71 1.18 7.28 -12.72
N LEU A 72 2.24 8.08 -12.58
CA LEU A 72 2.91 8.30 -11.30
C LEU A 72 1.97 8.98 -10.30
N PHE A 73 1.24 10.02 -10.72
CA PHE A 73 0.25 10.68 -9.87
C PHE A 73 -0.84 9.70 -9.42
N PHE A 74 -1.37 8.87 -10.34
CA PHE A 74 -2.39 7.87 -10.03
C PHE A 74 -1.96 6.91 -8.93
N ILE A 75 -0.76 6.31 -9.05
CA ILE A 75 -0.30 5.33 -8.07
C ILE A 75 0.02 5.98 -6.72
N LEU A 76 0.61 7.18 -6.71
CA LEU A 76 0.87 7.92 -5.46
C LEU A 76 -0.43 8.36 -4.78
N TYR A 77 -1.42 8.79 -5.56
CA TYR A 77 -2.75 9.15 -5.06
C TYR A 77 -3.43 7.93 -4.40
N TYR A 78 -3.37 6.76 -5.05
CA TYR A 78 -3.87 5.51 -4.48
C TYR A 78 -3.17 5.18 -3.16
N LEU A 79 -1.84 5.21 -3.11
CA LEU A 79 -1.10 4.90 -1.87
C LEU A 79 -1.37 5.91 -0.75
N LYS A 80 -1.60 7.18 -1.10
CA LYS A 80 -1.81 8.25 -0.11
C LYS A 80 -3.22 8.24 0.48
N THR A 81 -4.23 7.97 -0.34
CA THR A 81 -5.65 8.10 0.05
C THR A 81 -6.36 6.76 0.23
N TYR A 82 -5.76 5.68 -0.29
CA TYR A 82 -6.26 4.30 -0.28
C TYR A 82 -7.77 4.17 -0.58
N PRO A 83 -8.27 4.78 -1.66
CA PRO A 83 -9.68 4.72 -2.01
C PRO A 83 -10.03 3.32 -2.52
N THR A 84 -11.30 2.93 -2.39
CA THR A 84 -11.79 1.70 -3.03
C THR A 84 -11.64 1.79 -4.55
N PHE A 85 -11.52 0.65 -5.24
CA PHE A 85 -11.33 0.64 -6.69
C PHE A 85 -12.51 1.23 -7.47
N ASP A 86 -13.73 1.18 -6.93
CA ASP A 86 -14.89 1.85 -7.55
C ASP A 86 -14.77 3.38 -7.47
N VAL A 87 -14.35 3.91 -6.32
CA VAL A 87 -14.09 5.36 -6.16
C VAL A 87 -12.91 5.79 -7.00
N LEU A 88 -11.84 5.00 -7.02
CA LEU A 88 -10.66 5.26 -7.84
C LEU A 88 -11.02 5.24 -9.33
N GLY A 89 -11.82 4.26 -9.75
CA GLY A 89 -12.35 4.16 -11.11
C GLY A 89 -13.22 5.37 -11.46
N PHE A 90 -14.16 5.75 -10.60
CA PHE A 90 -14.99 6.94 -10.79
C PHE A 90 -14.17 8.22 -10.97
N LEU A 91 -13.18 8.45 -10.10
CA LEU A 91 -12.33 9.65 -10.15
C LEU A 91 -11.48 9.71 -11.44
N PHE A 92 -11.03 8.56 -11.91
CA PHE A 92 -10.12 8.45 -13.06
C PHE A 92 -10.80 8.00 -14.36
N GLY A 93 -12.14 7.88 -14.38
CA GLY A 93 -12.90 7.48 -15.55
C GLY A 93 -12.62 6.05 -16.02
N PHE A 94 -12.43 5.12 -15.08
CA PHE A 94 -12.24 3.69 -15.31
C PHE A 94 -13.37 2.87 -14.69
N SER A 95 -13.51 1.61 -15.13
CA SER A 95 -14.15 0.59 -14.30
C SER A 95 -13.24 0.23 -13.11
N SER A 96 -13.80 -0.35 -12.05
CA SER A 96 -13.02 -0.80 -10.90
C SER A 96 -11.98 -1.86 -11.26
N GLY A 97 -12.31 -2.78 -12.17
CA GLY A 97 -11.35 -3.75 -12.70
C GLY A 97 -10.16 -3.12 -13.41
N HIS A 98 -10.39 -2.06 -14.20
CA HIS A 98 -9.29 -1.30 -14.82
C HIS A 98 -8.47 -0.53 -13.78
N ALA A 99 -9.11 0.07 -12.77
CA ALA A 99 -8.41 0.76 -11.70
C ALA A 99 -7.48 -0.20 -10.92
N HIS A 100 -7.99 -1.38 -10.57
CA HIS A 100 -7.20 -2.46 -9.95
C HIS A 100 -6.02 -2.86 -10.83
N ASN A 101 -6.26 -3.15 -12.12
CA ASN A 101 -5.20 -3.51 -13.05
C ASN A 101 -4.14 -2.43 -13.18
N HIS A 102 -4.51 -1.15 -13.16
CA HIS A 102 -3.53 -0.06 -13.16
C HIS A 102 -2.67 -0.06 -11.90
N VAL A 103 -3.27 -0.29 -10.72
CA VAL A 103 -2.50 -0.39 -9.46
C VAL A 103 -1.53 -1.57 -9.51
N GLU A 104 -2.01 -2.76 -9.86
CA GLU A 104 -1.18 -3.97 -9.97
C GLU A 104 0.00 -3.80 -10.93
N ASN A 105 -0.20 -3.11 -12.06
CA ASN A 105 0.86 -2.90 -13.04
C ASN A 105 1.83 -1.76 -12.67
N LEU A 106 1.36 -0.71 -12.00
CA LEU A 106 2.18 0.47 -11.70
C LEU A 106 2.91 0.38 -10.36
N LEU A 107 2.43 -0.43 -9.42
CA LEU A 107 3.08 -0.62 -8.12
C LEU A 107 4.50 -1.23 -8.24
N PRO A 108 4.75 -2.28 -9.05
CA PRO A 108 6.09 -2.79 -9.27
C PRO A 108 7.03 -1.78 -9.91
N VAL A 109 6.52 -0.95 -10.83
CA VAL A 109 7.28 0.13 -11.48
C VAL A 109 7.70 1.17 -10.44
N LEU A 110 6.78 1.58 -9.57
CA LEU A 110 7.07 2.50 -8.48
C LEU A 110 8.12 1.90 -7.55
N LEU A 111 7.95 0.64 -7.14
CA LEU A 111 8.91 -0.05 -6.28
C LEU A 111 10.31 -0.08 -6.90
N ARG A 112 10.41 -0.43 -8.19
CA ARG A 112 11.68 -0.45 -8.90
C ARG A 112 12.32 0.94 -8.94
N SER A 113 11.55 1.97 -9.26
CA SER A 113 12.06 3.35 -9.29
C SER A 113 12.59 3.83 -7.93
N LEU A 114 11.94 3.46 -6.83
CA LEU A 114 12.41 3.77 -5.48
C LEU A 114 13.65 2.95 -5.10
N SER A 115 13.75 1.71 -5.58
CA SER A 115 14.93 0.86 -5.44
C SER A 115 16.13 1.44 -6.19
N ASP A 116 15.94 1.87 -7.43
CA ASP A 116 16.99 2.46 -8.27
C ASP A 116 17.49 3.80 -7.69
N LEU A 117 16.60 4.54 -7.01
CA LEU A 117 16.97 5.74 -6.24
C LEU A 117 17.64 5.44 -4.90
N GLY A 118 17.68 4.18 -4.46
CA GLY A 118 18.26 3.78 -3.17
C GLY A 118 17.51 4.31 -1.94
N VAL A 119 16.21 4.63 -2.09
CA VAL A 119 15.39 5.24 -1.01
C VAL A 119 14.42 4.26 -0.34
N LEU A 120 14.42 2.99 -0.75
CA LEU A 120 13.62 1.97 -0.09
C LEU A 120 14.24 1.59 1.27
N PRO A 121 13.41 1.49 2.34
CA PRO A 121 13.89 0.98 3.60
C PRO A 121 14.23 -0.50 3.49
N GLU A 122 15.24 -0.93 4.23
CA GLU A 122 15.60 -2.33 4.38
C GLU A 122 14.49 -3.06 5.16
N ARG A 123 13.84 -4.05 4.52
CA ARG A 123 12.60 -4.68 5.03
C ARG A 123 12.81 -5.92 5.89
N SER A 124 13.94 -6.61 5.73
CA SER A 124 14.26 -7.82 6.50
C SER A 124 15.76 -7.90 6.68
N PRO A 125 16.30 -7.49 7.84
CA PRO A 125 17.64 -7.94 8.21
C PRO A 125 17.63 -9.47 8.26
N GLY A 126 18.63 -10.13 7.66
CA GLY A 126 18.71 -11.58 7.58
C GLY A 126 19.03 -12.21 8.94
N THR A 127 19.70 -11.45 9.82
CA THR A 127 20.12 -11.88 11.15
C THR A 127 19.84 -10.81 12.23
N PRO A 128 19.70 -11.21 13.52
CA PRO A 128 19.62 -10.26 14.63
C PRO A 128 20.81 -9.29 14.70
N GLU A 129 22.01 -9.76 14.35
CA GLU A 129 23.23 -8.96 14.33
C GLU A 129 23.17 -7.87 13.26
N GLU A 130 22.70 -8.20 12.05
CA GLU A 130 22.45 -7.23 10.98
C GLU A 130 21.38 -6.20 11.39
N PHE A 131 20.34 -6.63 12.10
CA PHE A 131 19.32 -5.72 12.62
C PHE A 131 19.91 -4.73 13.63
N LEU A 132 20.74 -5.19 14.57
CA LEU A 132 21.40 -4.32 15.54
C LEU A 132 22.31 -3.30 14.86
N GLN A 133 23.11 -3.72 13.86
CA GLN A 133 23.93 -2.81 13.07
C GLN A 133 23.09 -1.79 12.28
N LEU A 134 21.93 -2.20 11.78
CA LEU A 134 21.00 -1.32 11.07
C LEU A 134 20.39 -0.29 12.03
N VAL A 135 19.97 -0.73 13.22
CA VAL A 135 19.42 0.09 14.31
C VAL A 135 20.46 1.12 14.77
N GLU A 136 21.72 0.74 14.94
CA GLU A 136 22.82 1.65 15.33
C GLU A 136 23.07 2.77 14.30
N LYS A 137 22.73 2.59 13.02
CA LYS A 137 22.82 3.65 12.00
C LYS A 137 21.82 4.78 12.25
N TYR A 138 20.75 4.53 13.01
CA TYR A 138 19.72 5.52 13.30
C TYR A 138 19.88 6.02 14.73
N GLY A 139 20.07 7.33 14.91
CA GLY A 139 20.29 7.94 16.23
C GLY A 139 19.06 7.90 17.14
N ASP A 140 17.87 8.07 16.57
CA ASP A 140 16.60 8.03 17.29
C ASP A 140 15.68 6.98 16.65
N ILE A 141 15.18 6.06 17.47
CA ILE A 141 14.29 4.98 17.03
C ILE A 141 12.95 5.15 17.71
N ILE A 142 11.91 5.34 16.88
CA ILE A 142 10.53 5.37 17.34
C ILE A 142 9.90 4.02 17.01
N ILE A 143 9.56 3.27 18.05
CA ILE A 143 8.86 2.00 17.92
C ILE A 143 7.37 2.27 18.15
N ASP A 144 6.59 2.21 17.07
CA ASP A 144 5.12 2.28 17.18
C ASP A 144 4.59 0.93 17.62
N GLY A 145 4.29 0.80 18.92
CA GLY A 145 3.75 -0.40 19.52
C GLY A 145 2.23 -0.37 19.54
N LEU A 146 1.58 -1.14 18.66
CA LEU A 146 0.16 -1.45 18.80
C LEU A 146 0.00 -2.73 19.64
N GLU A 147 -0.85 -2.67 20.67
CA GLU A 147 -1.23 -3.87 21.40
C GLU A 147 -2.11 -4.76 20.51
N CYS A 148 -1.55 -5.86 20.04
CA CYS A 148 -2.31 -6.90 19.35
C CYS A 148 -2.85 -7.91 20.35
N ALA A 149 -4.12 -8.28 20.21
CA ALA A 149 -4.70 -9.38 20.97
C ALA A 149 -3.92 -10.67 20.65
N CYS A 150 -3.24 -11.22 21.65
CA CYS A 150 -2.58 -12.51 21.54
C CYS A 150 -3.53 -13.63 21.98
N VAL A 151 -3.41 -14.80 21.35
CA VAL A 151 -4.11 -16.00 21.81
C VAL A 151 -3.62 -16.33 23.21
N ARG A 152 -4.56 -16.50 24.15
CA ARG A 152 -4.25 -16.86 25.53
C ARG A 152 -3.59 -18.25 25.57
N PRO A 153 -2.38 -18.41 26.12
CA PRO A 153 -1.80 -19.72 26.35
C PRO A 153 -2.73 -20.56 27.22
N GLN A 154 -2.87 -21.86 26.89
CA GLN A 154 -3.66 -22.80 27.70
C GLN A 154 -2.94 -23.20 29.00
N ASP A 155 -1.62 -23.17 28.99
CA ASP A 155 -0.78 -23.41 30.16
C ASP A 155 -0.95 -22.28 31.19
N GLU A 156 -1.29 -22.66 32.42
CA GLU A 156 -1.63 -21.75 33.52
C GLU A 156 -0.43 -20.92 34.00
N GLU A 157 0.76 -21.49 34.04
CA GLU A 157 2.00 -20.82 34.47
C GLU A 157 2.39 -19.75 33.44
N LEU A 158 2.35 -20.11 32.15
CA LEU A 158 2.57 -19.16 31.04
C LEU A 158 1.50 -18.07 30.99
N GLN A 159 0.26 -18.40 31.33
CA GLN A 159 -0.84 -17.46 31.40
C GLN A 159 -0.64 -16.44 32.52
N LYS A 160 -0.17 -16.86 33.70
CA LYS A 160 0.16 -15.96 34.83
C LYS A 160 1.35 -15.07 34.48
N ALA A 161 2.41 -15.65 33.90
CA ALA A 161 3.62 -14.91 33.51
C ALA A 161 3.35 -13.83 32.45
N ARG A 162 2.43 -14.07 31.51
CA ARG A 162 2.05 -13.10 30.46
C ARG A 162 0.91 -12.16 30.84
N PHE A 163 0.42 -12.21 32.09
CA PHE A 163 -0.70 -11.39 32.52
C PHE A 163 -0.27 -9.93 32.69
N SER A 164 -0.73 -9.05 31.79
CA SER A 164 -0.36 -7.63 31.76
C SER A 164 -0.98 -6.79 32.91
N GLY A 165 -1.74 -7.39 33.82
CA GLY A 165 -2.39 -6.69 34.93
C GLY A 165 -3.66 -5.90 34.55
N LYS A 166 -4.02 -5.85 33.27
CA LYS A 166 -5.26 -5.20 32.81
C LYS A 166 -6.49 -5.96 33.30
N LYS A 167 -7.45 -5.22 33.86
CA LYS A 167 -8.73 -5.75 34.32
C LYS A 167 -9.56 -6.25 33.13
N LYS A 168 -10.40 -7.25 33.39
CA LYS A 168 -11.13 -8.04 32.40
C LYS A 168 -12.09 -7.16 31.58
N THR A 169 -12.06 -7.28 30.24
CA THR A 169 -13.05 -6.68 29.32
C THR A 169 -14.34 -7.52 29.22
N TYR A 170 -14.31 -8.75 29.71
CA TYR A 170 -15.46 -9.64 29.71
C TYR A 170 -16.32 -9.45 30.96
N ALA A 171 -17.64 -9.48 30.77
CA ALA A 171 -18.60 -9.46 31.86
C ALA A 171 -18.35 -10.64 32.82
N PRO A 172 -18.58 -10.47 34.14
CA PRO A 172 -18.45 -11.56 35.09
C PRO A 172 -19.52 -12.62 34.78
N GLY A 173 -19.12 -13.78 34.23
CA GLY A 173 -20.05 -14.91 34.00
C GLY A 173 -19.79 -15.80 32.79
N ALA A 174 -18.92 -15.43 31.85
CA ALA A 174 -18.63 -16.28 30.68
C ALA A 174 -17.81 -17.51 31.10
N ARG A 175 -18.38 -18.72 30.96
CA ARG A 175 -17.70 -19.98 31.26
C ARG A 175 -16.76 -20.34 30.11
N PRO A 176 -15.59 -20.95 30.38
CA PRO A 176 -14.60 -21.29 29.36
C PRO A 176 -15.07 -22.30 28.29
N HIS A 177 -16.25 -22.90 28.48
CA HIS A 177 -16.79 -23.95 27.61
C HIS A 177 -18.03 -23.54 26.81
N ASP A 178 -18.45 -22.27 26.91
CA ASP A 178 -19.54 -21.78 26.07
C ASP A 178 -19.00 -21.69 24.63
N PRO A 179 -19.66 -22.35 23.64
CA PRO A 179 -19.26 -22.21 22.25
C PRO A 179 -19.28 -20.72 21.90
N ALA A 180 -18.28 -20.28 21.13
CA ALA A 180 -18.19 -18.91 20.68
C ALA A 180 -19.57 -18.48 20.16
N PRO A 181 -20.12 -17.34 20.62
CA PRO A 181 -21.38 -16.86 20.06
C PRO A 181 -21.19 -16.81 18.56
N GLU A 182 -22.11 -17.46 17.83
CA GLU A 182 -22.06 -17.49 16.38
C GLU A 182 -21.78 -16.08 15.90
N ASN A 183 -20.69 -15.95 15.17
CA ASN A 183 -20.24 -14.69 14.63
C ASN A 183 -21.45 -13.99 14.00
N PRO A 184 -21.90 -12.80 14.46
CA PRO A 184 -23.05 -12.12 13.86
C PRO A 184 -22.81 -11.76 12.38
N PHE A 185 -21.58 -11.89 11.88
CA PHE A 185 -21.23 -11.79 10.46
C PHE A 185 -21.38 -13.11 9.66
N SER A 186 -21.69 -14.24 10.29
CA SER A 186 -21.96 -15.50 9.57
C SER A 186 -23.31 -15.47 8.83
N LEU A 187 -24.27 -14.66 9.30
CA LEU A 187 -25.58 -14.47 8.67
C LEU A 187 -25.54 -13.64 7.37
N LEU A 188 -24.41 -13.00 7.04
CA LEU A 188 -24.22 -12.29 5.77
C LEU A 188 -23.61 -13.17 4.66
N ARG A 189 -23.37 -14.46 4.93
CA ARG A 189 -22.77 -15.40 3.95
C ARG A 189 -23.76 -16.39 3.33
N LEU A 190 -25.07 -16.08 3.36
CA LEU A 190 -26.10 -16.94 2.78
C LEU A 190 -27.13 -16.17 1.93
N CYS A 191 -26.68 -15.33 1.01
CA CYS A 191 -27.52 -14.79 -0.07
C CYS A 191 -26.68 -14.41 -1.30
N ARG A 192 -26.10 -15.39 -1.99
CA ARG A 192 -25.86 -15.37 -3.46
C ARG A 192 -25.66 -16.81 -3.96
N LYS A 193 -26.76 -17.52 -4.19
CA LYS A 193 -26.86 -18.50 -5.28
C LYS A 193 -27.81 -17.91 -6.32
N HIS A 194 -27.34 -17.98 -7.56
CA HIS A 194 -27.91 -17.58 -8.86
C HIS A 194 -29.41 -17.88 -9.06
N PRO A 195 -30.07 -17.22 -10.04
CA PRO A 195 -29.85 -17.49 -11.47
C PRO A 195 -28.81 -16.59 -12.16
#